data_AF-A0A661UHP0-F1
#
_entry.id   AF-A0A661UHP0-F1
#
_cell.length_a   1.000
_cell.length_b   1.000
_cell.length_c   1.000
_cell.angle_alpha   90.00
_cell.angle_beta   90.00
_cell.angle_gamma   90.00
#
_symmetry.space_group_name_H-M   'P 1'
#
loop_
_entity.id
_entity.type
_entity.pdbx_description
1 polymer ?
#
loop_
_entity_poly.entity_id
_entity_poly.type
_entity_poly.pdbx_seq_one_letter_code
_entity_poly.pdbx_strand_id
1 'polypeptide(L)'
;LISDEIHADLILNNNKHIPISSLSAEIQDITISMYAPSKTFNVAGLSTCSIIIPNEDIRKNYQEFMDKLGLHLINNFGIDAFIAAYKDGEEWLEQLLDYLWKNYKFVQKYLENNIPQIKAIELEGTYLMWLDCRELKLRQKELIGLFVNKAGLGMNDGTVFGSGGYGFMRLNIGCSRKLLKKALDQLKEIFKK
;
A
#
# COMPACT_ATOMS: atom_id res chain seq x y z
N LEU A 1 -2.39 -17.36 -13.50
CA LEU A 1 -2.38 -15.95 -13.05
C LEU A 1 -2.03 -15.91 -11.58
N ILE A 2 -1.17 -14.99 -11.15
CA ILE A 2 -0.87 -14.76 -9.73
C ILE A 2 -1.42 -13.39 -9.39
N SER A 3 -2.41 -13.35 -8.50
CA SER A 3 -3.06 -12.14 -8.01
C SER A 3 -2.54 -11.82 -6.61
N ASP A 4 -1.70 -10.79 -6.50
CA ASP A 4 -1.31 -10.24 -5.20
C ASP A 4 -2.39 -9.25 -4.75
N GLU A 5 -3.22 -9.69 -3.81
CA GLU A 5 -4.36 -8.94 -3.28
C GLU A 5 -4.10 -8.54 -1.82
N ILE A 6 -2.83 -8.36 -1.43
CA ILE A 6 -2.43 -8.01 -0.05
C ILE A 6 -2.99 -6.68 0.46
N HIS A 7 -3.51 -5.84 -0.44
CA HIS A 7 -4.16 -4.56 -0.13
C HIS A 7 -5.69 -4.60 -0.27
N ALA A 8 -6.30 -5.78 -0.46
CA ALA A 8 -7.73 -5.95 -0.70
C ALA A 8 -8.64 -5.35 0.37
N ASP A 9 -8.20 -5.31 1.63
CA ASP A 9 -8.97 -4.76 2.75
C ASP A 9 -8.85 -3.23 2.85
N LEU A 10 -7.85 -2.64 2.20
CA LEU A 10 -7.49 -1.23 2.33
C LEU A 10 -8.13 -0.40 1.23
N ILE A 11 -9.45 -0.52 1.05
CA ILE A 11 -10.18 0.22 0.02
C ILE A 11 -10.74 1.49 0.62
N LEU A 12 -10.46 2.63 -0.03
CA LEU A 12 -10.85 3.94 0.46
C LEU A 12 -12.10 4.43 -0.27
N ASN A 13 -12.86 5.31 0.40
CA ASN A 13 -14.11 5.87 -0.13
C ASN A 13 -15.14 4.76 -0.43
N ASN A 14 -16.12 5.03 -1.28
CA ASN A 14 -17.14 4.06 -1.71
C ASN A 14 -16.66 3.12 -2.82
N ASN A 15 -15.35 2.90 -2.95
CA ASN A 15 -14.81 1.96 -3.93
C ASN A 15 -14.98 0.52 -3.43
N LYS A 16 -14.82 -0.43 -4.35
CA LYS A 16 -14.94 -1.86 -4.03
C LYS A 16 -13.81 -2.65 -4.67
N HIS A 17 -13.12 -3.45 -3.87
CA HIS A 17 -12.21 -4.47 -4.39
C HIS A 17 -13.01 -5.61 -5.03
N ILE A 18 -12.58 -6.04 -6.21
CA ILE A 18 -13.14 -7.19 -6.90
C ILE A 18 -12.01 -8.20 -7.05
N PRO A 19 -12.00 -9.29 -6.27
CA PRO A 19 -11.02 -10.36 -6.43
C PRO A 19 -11.02 -10.87 -7.87
N ILE A 20 -9.85 -11.01 -8.49
CA ILE A 20 -9.79 -11.38 -9.91
C ILE A 20 -10.36 -12.79 -10.14
N SER A 21 -10.19 -13.66 -9.14
CA SER A 21 -10.75 -15.01 -9.11
C SER A 21 -12.29 -15.04 -9.03
N SER A 22 -12.96 -13.92 -8.75
CA SER A 22 -14.43 -13.85 -8.72
C SER A 22 -15.08 -13.55 -10.07
N LEU A 23 -14.29 -13.25 -11.12
CA LEU A 23 -14.81 -12.76 -12.40
C LEU A 23 -15.50 -13.85 -13.24
N SER A 24 -14.99 -15.09 -13.22
CA SER A 24 -15.62 -16.26 -13.86
C SER A 24 -14.99 -17.55 -13.33
N ALA A 25 -15.67 -18.68 -13.51
CA ALA A 25 -15.13 -19.99 -13.15
C ALA A 25 -13.82 -20.30 -13.91
N GLU A 26 -13.72 -19.90 -15.18
CA GLU A 26 -12.52 -20.07 -16.01
C GLU A 26 -11.33 -19.27 -15.45
N ILE A 27 -11.55 -18.02 -15.02
CA ILE A 27 -10.50 -17.18 -14.42
C ILE A 27 -10.14 -17.72 -13.03
N GLN A 28 -11.12 -18.13 -12.25
CA GLN A 28 -10.93 -18.74 -10.93
C GLN A 28 -10.00 -19.95 -11.00
N ASP A 29 -10.22 -20.83 -11.99
CA ASP A 29 -9.46 -22.07 -12.14
C ASP A 29 -7.97 -21.82 -12.47
N ILE A 30 -7.65 -20.73 -13.16
CA ILE A 30 -6.25 -20.39 -13.49
C ILE A 30 -5.60 -19.37 -12.54
N THR A 31 -6.25 -19.01 -11.42
CA THR A 31 -5.80 -17.93 -10.53
C THR A 31 -5.32 -18.45 -9.17
N ILE A 32 -4.13 -18.00 -8.77
CA ILE A 32 -3.61 -18.08 -7.41
C ILE A 32 -3.81 -16.70 -6.76
N SER A 33 -4.65 -16.59 -5.73
CA SER A 33 -4.91 -15.32 -5.03
C SER A 33 -4.18 -15.28 -3.69
N MET A 34 -3.50 -14.19 -3.37
CA MET A 34 -2.69 -14.06 -2.16
C MET A 34 -3.19 -12.91 -1.28
N TYR A 35 -3.43 -13.22 -0.01
CA TYR A 35 -3.92 -12.27 1.00
C TYR A 35 -3.07 -12.36 2.25
N ALA A 36 -2.97 -11.27 3.01
CA ALA A 36 -2.34 -11.31 4.32
C ALA A 36 -2.85 -10.14 5.19
N PRO A 37 -2.99 -10.34 6.51
CA PRO A 37 -3.32 -9.27 7.45
C PRO A 37 -2.18 -8.25 7.60
N SER A 38 -1.02 -8.52 7.00
CA SER A 38 0.23 -7.77 7.22
C SER A 38 0.12 -6.28 6.92
N LYS A 39 -0.52 -5.90 5.81
CA LYS A 39 -0.72 -4.49 5.42
C LYS A 39 -1.90 -3.89 6.15
N THR A 40 -2.99 -4.63 6.22
CA THR A 40 -4.25 -4.20 6.85
C THR A 40 -4.05 -3.87 8.32
N PHE A 41 -3.47 -4.79 9.10
CA PHE A 41 -3.35 -4.70 10.55
C PHE A 41 -1.93 -4.39 11.04
N ASN A 42 -1.02 -4.01 10.13
CA ASN A 42 0.35 -3.64 10.45
C ASN A 42 1.15 -4.75 11.20
N VAL A 43 0.94 -6.01 10.83
CA VAL A 43 1.58 -7.20 11.44
C VAL A 43 2.57 -7.88 10.50
N ALA A 44 3.21 -7.13 9.60
CA ALA A 44 4.14 -7.69 8.61
C ALA A 44 5.31 -8.49 9.22
N GLY A 45 5.73 -8.17 10.44
CA GLY A 45 6.77 -8.92 11.16
C GLY A 45 6.36 -10.35 11.58
N LEU A 46 5.07 -10.70 11.49
CA LEU A 46 4.56 -12.03 11.84
C LEU A 46 4.56 -13.00 10.65
N SER A 47 4.99 -12.57 9.46
CA SER A 47 5.32 -13.44 8.31
C SER A 47 4.28 -14.53 8.01
N THR A 48 3.00 -14.15 7.96
CA THR A 48 1.88 -15.08 7.72
C THR A 48 0.98 -14.54 6.61
N CYS A 49 0.55 -15.42 5.71
CA CYS A 49 -0.34 -15.11 4.60
C CYS A 49 -1.30 -16.28 4.33
N SER A 50 -2.30 -16.04 3.49
CA SER A 50 -3.19 -17.06 2.94
C SER A 50 -3.12 -17.03 1.42
N ILE A 51 -3.07 -18.21 0.82
CA ILE A 51 -2.96 -18.40 -0.62
C ILE A 51 -4.11 -19.30 -1.05
N ILE A 52 -5.00 -18.74 -1.87
CA ILE A 52 -6.21 -19.40 -2.35
C ILE A 52 -5.94 -19.90 -3.77
N ILE A 53 -5.96 -21.23 -3.92
CA ILE A 53 -5.74 -21.93 -5.19
C ILE A 53 -6.90 -22.92 -5.40
N PRO A 54 -7.92 -22.52 -6.19
CA PRO A 54 -9.09 -23.36 -6.43
C PRO A 54 -8.77 -24.65 -7.21
N ASN A 55 -7.98 -24.56 -8.27
CA ASN A 55 -7.59 -25.70 -9.09
C ASN A 55 -6.66 -26.65 -8.31
N GLU A 56 -7.04 -27.92 -8.26
CA GLU A 56 -6.37 -28.92 -7.42
C GLU A 56 -4.98 -29.28 -7.92
N ASP A 57 -4.77 -29.37 -9.23
CA ASP A 57 -3.48 -29.70 -9.83
C ASP A 57 -2.46 -28.58 -9.58
N ILE A 58 -2.87 -27.32 -9.76
CA ILE A 58 -2.04 -26.16 -9.44
C ILE A 58 -1.73 -26.13 -7.94
N ARG A 59 -2.73 -26.36 -7.08
CA ARG A 59 -2.57 -26.36 -5.62
C ARG A 59 -1.59 -27.44 -5.16
N LYS A 60 -1.69 -28.65 -5.71
CA LYS A 60 -0.78 -29.76 -5.41
C LYS A 60 0.65 -29.44 -5.82
N ASN A 61 0.84 -28.97 -7.06
CA ASN A 61 2.17 -28.58 -7.55
C ASN A 61 2.80 -27.47 -6.69
N TYR A 62 1.99 -26.49 -6.27
CA TYR A 62 2.41 -25.43 -5.36
C TYR A 62 2.85 -25.98 -3.99
N GLN A 63 2.04 -26.84 -3.37
CA GLN A 63 2.35 -27.45 -2.08
C GLN A 63 3.64 -28.29 -2.13
N GLU A 64 3.79 -29.15 -3.13
CA GLU A 64 5.01 -29.95 -3.30
C GLU A 64 6.27 -29.09 -3.46
N PHE A 65 6.14 -27.95 -4.14
CA PHE A 65 7.25 -26.99 -4.27
C PHE A 65 7.58 -26.32 -2.94
N MET A 66 6.58 -25.87 -2.19
CA MET A 66 6.77 -25.24 -0.87
C MET A 66 7.34 -26.21 0.17
N ASP A 67 6.94 -27.48 0.12
CA ASP A 67 7.47 -28.53 0.98
C ASP A 67 8.95 -28.79 0.72
N LYS A 68 9.35 -28.86 -0.56
CA LYS A 68 10.76 -28.99 -0.96
C LYS A 68 11.62 -27.82 -0.48
N LEU A 69 11.04 -26.61 -0.37
CA LEU A 69 11.73 -25.42 0.14
C LEU A 69 11.68 -25.30 1.66
N GLY A 70 10.90 -26.13 2.37
CA GLY A 70 10.69 -25.98 3.80
C GLY A 70 9.92 -24.71 4.20
N LEU A 71 9.18 -24.11 3.28
CA LEU A 71 8.45 -22.85 3.48
C LEU A 71 6.98 -23.04 3.90
N HIS A 72 6.60 -24.25 4.27
CA HIS A 72 5.24 -24.59 4.73
C HIS A 72 5.02 -24.29 6.23
N LEU A 73 6.08 -24.00 6.98
CA LEU A 73 6.00 -23.74 8.42
C LEU A 73 5.61 -22.28 8.69
N ILE A 74 4.57 -22.11 9.51
CA ILE A 74 4.08 -20.81 9.97
C ILE A 74 4.37 -20.71 11.47
N ASN A 75 4.76 -19.53 11.95
CA ASN A 75 4.99 -19.33 13.37
C ASN A 75 3.67 -19.19 14.14
N ASN A 76 3.64 -19.65 15.39
CA ASN A 76 2.43 -19.68 16.22
C ASN A 76 1.77 -18.29 16.37
N PHE A 77 2.56 -17.25 16.62
CA PHE A 77 2.04 -15.88 16.75
C PHE A 77 1.40 -15.36 15.48
N GLY A 78 1.91 -15.78 14.32
CA GLY A 78 1.36 -15.48 13.01
C GLY A 78 -0.01 -16.08 12.80
N ILE A 79 -0.22 -17.33 13.23
CA ILE A 79 -1.53 -17.99 13.19
C ILE A 79 -2.52 -17.25 14.09
N ASP A 80 -2.15 -16.98 15.35
CA ASP A 80 -3.03 -16.30 16.31
C ASP A 80 -3.41 -14.89 15.84
N ALA A 81 -2.44 -14.12 15.33
CA ALA A 81 -2.71 -12.80 14.80
C ALA A 81 -3.58 -12.83 13.53
N PHE A 82 -3.39 -13.82 12.67
CA PHE A 82 -4.24 -13.99 11.47
C PHE A 82 -5.69 -14.28 11.86
N ILE A 83 -5.90 -15.16 12.85
CA ILE A 83 -7.24 -15.49 13.36
C ILE A 83 -7.88 -14.26 14.00
N ALA A 84 -7.17 -13.58 14.91
CA ALA A 84 -7.70 -12.39 15.60
C ALA A 84 -8.02 -11.26 14.61
N ALA A 85 -7.14 -11.01 13.64
CA ALA A 85 -7.34 -9.99 12.61
C ALA A 85 -8.65 -10.19 11.83
N TYR A 86 -8.91 -11.41 11.34
CA TYR A 86 -10.10 -11.66 10.51
C TYR A 86 -11.36 -12.04 11.27
N LYS A 87 -11.28 -12.37 12.57
CA LYS A 87 -12.47 -12.59 13.40
C LYS A 87 -12.93 -11.34 14.14
N ASP A 88 -11.99 -10.55 14.65
CA ASP A 88 -12.27 -9.50 15.63
C ASP A 88 -11.76 -8.11 15.18
N GLY A 89 -11.09 -8.01 14.03
CA GLY A 89 -10.42 -6.78 13.58
C GLY A 89 -11.30 -5.80 12.79
N GLU A 90 -12.56 -6.14 12.49
CA GLU A 90 -13.43 -5.36 11.60
C GLU A 90 -13.64 -3.92 12.11
N GLU A 91 -14.01 -3.75 13.38
CA GLU A 91 -14.27 -2.42 13.96
C GLU A 91 -13.03 -1.50 13.85
N TRP A 92 -11.84 -2.05 14.10
CA TRP A 92 -10.59 -1.30 13.98
C TRP A 92 -10.30 -0.93 12.53
N LEU A 93 -10.55 -1.85 11.60
CA LEU A 93 -10.33 -1.61 10.17
C LEU A 93 -11.25 -0.50 9.65
N GLU A 94 -12.54 -0.51 9.99
CA GLU A 94 -13.48 0.54 9.58
C GLU A 94 -13.02 1.93 10.05
N GLN A 95 -12.58 2.04 11.31
CA GLN A 95 -12.03 3.29 11.84
C GLN A 95 -10.74 3.69 11.11
N LEU A 96 -9.87 2.74 10.78
CA LEU A 96 -8.66 3.00 10.00
C LEU A 96 -8.99 3.55 8.61
N LEU A 97 -9.93 2.93 7.89
CA LEU A 97 -10.29 3.33 6.52
C LEU A 97 -10.81 4.77 6.48
N ASP A 98 -11.70 5.14 7.40
CA ASP A 98 -12.17 6.53 7.53
C ASP A 98 -11.00 7.48 7.88
N TYR A 99 -10.11 7.07 8.78
CA TYR A 99 -8.93 7.86 9.14
C TYR A 99 -7.97 8.08 7.96
N LEU A 100 -7.69 7.04 7.19
CA LEU A 100 -6.85 7.07 5.99
C LEU A 100 -7.48 7.97 4.92
N TRP A 101 -8.78 7.86 4.69
CA TRP A 101 -9.49 8.72 3.76
C TRP A 101 -9.41 10.20 4.16
N LYS A 102 -9.62 10.50 5.45
CA LYS A 102 -9.44 11.86 5.99
C LYS A 102 -8.01 12.34 5.81
N ASN A 103 -7.01 11.48 6.00
CA ASN A 103 -5.59 11.82 5.79
C ASN A 103 -5.28 12.11 4.32
N TYR A 104 -5.77 11.28 3.40
CA TYR A 104 -5.67 11.50 1.97
C TYR A 104 -6.23 12.88 1.57
N LYS A 105 -7.48 13.18 1.98
CA LYS A 105 -8.12 14.48 1.68
C LYS A 105 -7.38 15.67 2.26
N PHE A 106 -6.81 15.51 3.45
CA PHE A 106 -5.98 16.54 4.05
C PHE A 106 -4.71 16.81 3.26
N VAL A 107 -3.97 15.76 2.88
CA VAL A 107 -2.75 15.89 2.08
C VAL A 107 -3.08 16.55 0.73
N GLN A 108 -4.10 16.05 0.04
CA GLN A 108 -4.56 16.59 -1.24
C GLN A 108 -4.85 18.10 -1.15
N LYS A 109 -5.75 18.51 -0.23
CA LYS A 109 -6.11 19.92 -0.04
C LYS A 109 -4.93 20.77 0.43
N TYR A 110 -4.02 20.21 1.21
CA TYR A 110 -2.84 20.95 1.66
C TYR A 110 -1.89 21.24 0.49
N LEU A 111 -1.61 20.25 -0.36
CA LEU A 111 -0.75 20.42 -1.53
C LEU A 111 -1.36 21.43 -2.51
N GLU A 112 -2.65 21.30 -2.84
CA GLU A 112 -3.36 22.23 -3.72
C GLU A 112 -3.24 23.70 -3.26
N ASN A 113 -3.37 23.96 -1.96
CA ASN A 113 -3.35 25.32 -1.42
C ASN A 113 -1.94 25.90 -1.21
N ASN A 114 -0.90 25.06 -1.09
CA ASN A 114 0.41 25.50 -0.61
C ASN A 114 1.58 25.15 -1.54
N ILE A 115 1.46 24.06 -2.30
CA ILE A 115 2.52 23.51 -3.15
C ILE A 115 1.89 22.90 -4.42
N PRO A 116 1.19 23.71 -5.25
CA PRO A 116 0.39 23.21 -6.37
C PRO A 116 1.20 22.47 -7.44
N GLN A 117 2.53 22.62 -7.45
CA GLN A 117 3.44 21.89 -8.34
C GLN A 117 3.59 20.40 -8.00
N ILE A 118 3.12 19.97 -6.82
CA ILE A 118 3.08 18.56 -6.42
C ILE A 118 1.62 18.13 -6.38
N LYS A 119 1.24 17.19 -7.24
CA LYS A 119 -0.14 16.71 -7.36
C LYS A 119 -0.26 15.33 -6.73
N ALA A 120 -1.22 15.16 -5.83
CA ALA A 120 -1.61 13.85 -5.36
C ALA A 120 -2.45 13.15 -6.43
N ILE A 121 -2.01 12.00 -6.91
CA ILE A 121 -2.84 11.15 -7.76
C ILE A 121 -4.01 10.61 -6.94
N GLU A 122 -5.15 10.42 -7.60
CA GLU A 122 -6.32 9.82 -6.97
C GLU A 122 -6.01 8.45 -6.36
N LEU A 123 -6.46 8.25 -5.13
CA LEU A 123 -6.18 7.04 -4.35
C LEU A 123 -7.51 6.33 -4.05
N GLU A 124 -7.72 5.21 -4.72
CA GLU A 124 -8.91 4.37 -4.52
C GLU A 124 -8.72 3.33 -3.39
N GLY A 125 -7.47 3.00 -3.07
CA GLY A 125 -7.11 2.05 -2.03
C GLY A 125 -5.66 2.17 -1.61
N THR A 126 -5.24 1.32 -0.68
CA THR A 126 -3.98 1.38 0.07
C THR A 126 -3.88 2.61 0.99
N TYR A 127 -2.75 2.74 1.70
CA TYR A 127 -2.35 3.93 2.44
C TYR A 127 -1.13 4.62 1.81
N LEU A 128 -0.87 4.36 0.53
CA LEU A 128 0.34 4.79 -0.18
C LEU A 128 -0.04 5.76 -1.32
N MET A 129 0.05 7.05 -1.05
CA MET A 129 -0.23 8.09 -2.04
C MET A 129 0.90 8.22 -3.05
N TRP A 130 0.54 8.33 -4.33
CA TRP A 130 1.48 8.62 -5.41
C TRP A 130 1.48 10.11 -5.71
N LEU A 131 2.64 10.75 -5.60
CA LEU A 131 2.80 12.20 -5.78
C LEU A 131 3.50 12.49 -7.11
N ASP A 132 2.79 13.15 -8.03
CA ASP A 132 3.36 13.69 -9.26
C ASP A 132 4.08 15.00 -8.97
N CYS A 133 5.40 14.98 -9.13
CA CYS A 133 6.27 16.13 -8.89
C CYS A 133 6.87 16.68 -10.20
N ARG A 134 6.37 16.29 -11.37
CA ARG A 134 6.99 16.63 -12.66
C ARG A 134 6.99 18.14 -12.94
N GLU A 135 6.05 18.90 -12.39
CA GLU A 135 6.02 20.36 -12.52
C GLU A 135 7.16 21.07 -11.78
N LEU A 136 7.87 20.37 -10.89
CA LEU A 136 9.10 20.88 -10.28
C LEU A 136 10.27 20.94 -11.26
N LYS A 137 10.19 20.26 -12.41
CA LYS A 137 11.23 20.21 -13.45
C LYS A 137 12.61 19.78 -12.92
N LEU A 138 12.61 18.92 -11.90
CA LEU A 138 13.82 18.35 -11.31
C LEU A 138 14.11 16.98 -11.93
N ARG A 139 15.40 16.64 -12.08
CA ARG A 139 15.78 15.24 -12.34
C ARG A 139 15.52 14.41 -11.09
N GLN A 140 15.33 13.10 -11.24
CA GLN A 140 14.95 12.23 -10.11
C GLN A 140 15.90 12.34 -8.91
N LYS A 141 17.21 12.37 -9.14
CA LYS A 141 18.21 12.52 -8.06
C LYS A 141 18.04 13.83 -7.28
N GLU A 142 17.68 14.91 -7.97
CA GLU A 142 17.45 16.23 -7.37
C GLU A 142 16.12 16.26 -6.62
N LEU A 143 15.09 15.57 -7.15
CA LEU A 143 13.80 15.39 -6.50
C LEU A 143 13.96 14.65 -5.17
N ILE A 144 14.65 13.50 -5.17
CA ILE A 144 14.96 12.74 -3.94
C ILE A 144 15.74 13.62 -2.97
N GLY A 145 16.75 14.36 -3.45
CA GLY A 145 17.54 15.27 -2.63
C GLY A 145 16.71 16.41 -2.02
N LEU A 146 15.70 16.92 -2.73
CA LEU A 146 14.77 17.92 -2.20
C LEU A 146 13.99 17.35 -1.02
N PHE A 147 13.39 16.18 -1.16
CA PHE A 147 12.61 15.59 -0.07
C PHE A 147 13.47 15.14 1.10
N VAL A 148 14.53 14.36 0.85
CA VAL A 148 15.34 13.77 1.93
C VAL A 148 16.22 14.82 2.58
N ASN A 149 17.04 15.54 1.81
CA ASN A 149 18.10 16.39 2.36
C ASN A 149 17.62 17.79 2.72
N LYS A 150 16.66 18.35 1.97
CA LYS A 150 16.14 19.70 2.24
C LYS A 150 14.92 19.66 3.15
N ALA A 151 13.97 18.75 2.91
CA ALA A 151 12.73 18.67 3.69
C ALA A 151 12.85 17.76 4.93
N GLY A 152 13.85 16.88 4.98
CA GLY A 152 13.97 15.87 6.03
C GLY A 152 12.92 14.78 5.94
N LEU A 153 12.42 14.49 4.73
CA LEU A 153 11.33 13.55 4.47
C LEU A 153 11.83 12.31 3.72
N GLY A 154 11.85 11.18 4.43
CA GLY A 154 12.12 9.87 3.85
C GLY A 154 10.88 9.30 3.17
N MET A 155 10.81 9.40 1.84
CA MET A 155 9.75 8.82 1.01
C MET A 155 10.32 7.77 0.06
N ASN A 156 9.47 6.94 -0.56
CA ASN A 156 9.97 6.03 -1.59
C ASN A 156 10.17 6.79 -2.91
N ASP A 157 11.34 6.60 -3.51
CA ASP A 157 11.66 7.00 -4.87
C ASP A 157 10.73 6.27 -5.86
N GLY A 158 10.05 7.03 -6.72
CA GLY A 158 9.14 6.47 -7.71
C GLY A 158 9.82 5.51 -8.70
N THR A 159 11.11 5.71 -9.00
CA THR A 159 11.82 4.88 -9.98
C THR A 159 12.10 3.45 -9.52
N VAL A 160 11.97 3.18 -8.21
CA VAL A 160 11.99 1.82 -7.67
C VAL A 160 10.81 0.97 -8.20
N PHE A 161 9.74 1.62 -8.67
CA PHE A 161 8.56 0.97 -9.26
C PHE A 161 8.62 0.87 -10.80
N GLY A 162 9.77 1.17 -11.40
CA GLY A 162 10.01 1.10 -12.84
C GLY A 162 10.07 2.47 -13.52
N SER A 163 10.26 2.46 -14.84
CA SER A 163 10.46 3.68 -15.65
C SER A 163 9.24 4.61 -15.64
N GLY A 164 8.03 4.12 -15.38
CA GLY A 164 6.85 4.95 -15.20
C GLY A 164 6.91 5.87 -13.97
N GLY A 165 7.82 5.63 -13.03
CA GLY A 165 7.94 6.38 -11.79
C GLY A 165 8.87 7.60 -11.81
N TYR A 166 9.44 7.97 -12.96
CA TYR A 166 10.24 9.19 -13.06
C TYR A 166 9.41 10.45 -12.77
N GLY A 167 9.91 11.29 -11.86
CA GLY A 167 9.23 12.49 -11.41
C GLY A 167 8.18 12.24 -10.32
N PHE A 168 8.10 11.01 -9.79
CA PHE A 168 7.16 10.65 -8.73
C PHE A 168 7.86 10.28 -7.43
N MET A 169 7.12 10.44 -6.33
CA MET A 169 7.46 9.95 -5.00
C MET A 169 6.25 9.28 -4.37
N ARG A 170 6.46 8.25 -3.54
CA ARG A 170 5.39 7.59 -2.77
C ARG A 170 5.39 8.04 -1.32
N LEU A 171 4.26 8.58 -0.88
CA LEU A 171 4.03 9.03 0.49
C LEU A 171 3.18 8.00 1.25
N ASN A 172 3.61 7.59 2.43
CA ASN A 172 2.82 6.78 3.34
C ASN A 172 1.92 7.67 4.21
N ILE A 173 0.60 7.52 4.10
CA ILE A 173 -0.39 8.24 4.91
C ILE A 173 -0.97 7.45 6.09
N GLY A 174 -0.52 6.21 6.28
CA GLY A 174 -0.79 5.35 7.43
C GLY A 174 -0.01 5.79 8.68
N CYS A 175 -0.08 7.08 9.00
CA CYS A 175 0.51 7.64 10.22
C CYS A 175 -0.39 8.74 10.81
N SER A 176 -0.05 9.26 11.99
CA SER A 176 -0.86 10.28 12.64
C SER A 176 -0.97 11.56 11.79
N ARG A 177 -2.14 12.21 11.83
CA ARG A 177 -2.37 13.52 11.19
C ARG A 177 -1.32 14.56 11.59
N LYS A 178 -0.89 14.55 12.85
CA LYS A 178 0.13 15.46 13.37
C LYS A 178 1.47 15.28 12.64
N LEU A 179 1.87 14.04 12.38
CA LEU A 179 3.10 13.74 11.65
C LEU A 179 2.99 14.14 10.18
N LEU A 180 1.86 13.84 9.52
CA LEU A 180 1.61 14.29 8.14
C LEU A 180 1.66 15.81 8.01
N LYS A 181 0.99 16.54 8.92
CA LYS A 181 1.02 18.01 8.90
C LYS A 181 2.46 18.52 9.06
N LYS A 182 3.22 17.99 10.03
CA LYS A 182 4.62 18.37 10.21
C LYS A 182 5.42 18.16 8.92
N ALA A 183 5.27 17.00 8.26
CA ALA A 183 5.97 16.70 7.01
C ALA A 183 5.62 17.70 5.90
N LEU A 184 4.34 18.00 5.73
CA LEU A 184 3.87 18.95 4.72
C LEU A 184 4.26 20.41 5.03
N ASP A 185 4.32 20.79 6.31
CA ASP A 185 4.84 22.09 6.74
C ASP A 185 6.34 22.20 6.38
N GLN A 186 7.14 21.18 6.67
CA GLN A 186 8.57 21.15 6.32
C GLN A 186 8.79 21.28 4.80
N LEU A 187 7.97 20.59 4.00
CA LEU A 187 8.02 20.70 2.56
C LEU A 187 7.63 22.10 2.08
N LYS A 188 6.57 22.70 2.65
CA LYS A 188 6.10 24.04 2.30
C LYS A 188 7.18 25.11 2.49
N GLU A 189 7.97 25.02 3.56
CA GLU A 189 9.05 25.98 3.82
C GLU A 189 10.12 26.01 2.72
N ILE A 190 10.28 24.93 1.94
CA ILE A 190 11.20 24.90 0.79
C ILE A 190 10.68 25.77 -0.36
N PHE A 191 9.37 25.85 -0.53
CA PHE A 191 8.70 26.55 -1.64
C PHE A 191 8.31 28.00 -1.33
N LYS A 192 8.50 28.46 -0.09
CA LYS A 192 8.28 29.86 0.30
C LYS A 192 9.42 30.82 -0.08
N LYS A 193 10.52 30.29 -0.61
CA LYS A 193 11.67 31.07 -1.09
C LYS A 193 11.58 31.27 -2.60
#